data_AF-A0A1W1DQS0-F1
#
_entry.id   AF-A0A1W1DQS0-F1
#
_cell.length_a   1.000
_cell.length_b   1.000
_cell.length_c   1.000
_cell.angle_alpha   90.00
_cell.angle_beta   90.00
_cell.angle_gamma   90.00
#
_symmetry.space_group_name_H-M   'P 1'
#
loop_
_entity.id
_entity.type
_entity.pdbx_description
1 polymer ?
#
loop_
_entity_poly.entity_id
_entity_poly.type
_entity_poly.pdbx_seq_one_letter_code
_entity_poly.pdbx_strand_id
1 'polypeptide(L)'
;MNIEGLGRQLYPQLDLWATAKPFLEDLVKEKYSMKNTFEKLKEQAPQLLKDIPELPSLAISALKKFDKMKDLSGLYAQQTDSIVKQLKDNANKQTSAIFAGALVILSGVLATNALWLASGISAAVGLVFWIKSR
;
A
#
# COMPACT_ATOMS: atom_id res chain seq x y z
N MET A 1 -27.52 -9.25 -3.41
CA MET A 1 -28.96 -9.37 -3.69
C MET A 1 -29.21 -10.83 -4.00
N ASN A 2 -29.87 -11.53 -3.08
CA ASN A 2 -29.84 -12.98 -2.94
C ASN A 2 -30.76 -13.67 -3.95
N ILE A 3 -30.25 -14.70 -4.62
CA ILE A 3 -30.98 -15.54 -5.57
C ILE A 3 -32.18 -16.27 -4.90
N GLU A 4 -32.12 -16.43 -3.58
CA GLU A 4 -33.20 -16.95 -2.71
C GLU A 4 -34.40 -16.01 -2.55
N GLY A 5 -34.22 -14.71 -2.81
CA GLY A 5 -35.28 -13.72 -2.69
C GLY A 5 -36.28 -13.74 -3.85
N LEU A 6 -35.79 -14.06 -5.06
CA LEU A 6 -36.59 -14.07 -6.29
C LEU A 6 -37.42 -15.37 -6.43
N GLY A 7 -36.89 -16.52 -5.99
CA GLY A 7 -37.57 -17.81 -6.07
C GLY A 7 -38.82 -17.91 -5.18
N ARG A 8 -38.77 -17.36 -3.96
CA ARG A 8 -39.93 -17.27 -3.04
C ARG A 8 -41.04 -16.34 -3.54
N GLN A 9 -40.73 -15.37 -4.42
CA GLN A 9 -41.74 -14.48 -5.00
C GLN A 9 -42.55 -15.17 -6.11
N LEU A 10 -41.94 -16.09 -6.88
CA LEU A 10 -42.64 -16.86 -7.92
C LEU A 10 -43.33 -18.11 -7.37
N TYR A 11 -42.70 -18.82 -6.43
CA TYR A 11 -43.28 -20.00 -5.79
C TYR A 11 -43.07 -19.91 -4.28
N PRO A 12 -44.01 -19.29 -3.53
CA PRO A 12 -43.87 -19.08 -2.09
C PRO A 12 -43.79 -20.36 -1.25
N GLN A 13 -44.07 -21.52 -1.87
CA GLN A 13 -44.08 -22.84 -1.25
C GLN A 13 -42.87 -23.71 -1.66
N LEU A 14 -42.01 -23.21 -2.58
CA LEU A 14 -40.88 -23.94 -3.13
C LEU A 14 -39.61 -23.67 -2.32
N ASP A 15 -39.22 -24.65 -1.50
CA ASP A 15 -37.93 -24.65 -0.83
C ASP A 15 -36.83 -25.20 -1.77
N LEU A 16 -36.05 -24.29 -2.38
CA LEU A 16 -34.91 -24.65 -3.23
C LEU A 16 -33.88 -25.49 -2.47
N TRP A 17 -33.73 -25.28 -1.17
CA TRP A 17 -32.76 -26.02 -0.35
C TRP A 17 -33.17 -27.48 -0.19
N ALA A 18 -34.45 -27.72 0.11
CA ALA A 18 -34.99 -29.07 0.23
C ALA A 18 -34.83 -29.89 -1.07
N THR A 19 -34.93 -29.21 -2.23
CA THR A 19 -34.81 -29.87 -3.55
C THR A 19 -33.34 -30.04 -3.98
N ALA A 20 -32.46 -29.10 -3.64
CA ALA A 20 -31.05 -29.12 -4.06
C ALA A 20 -30.14 -29.97 -3.17
N LYS A 21 -30.53 -30.22 -1.91
CA LYS A 21 -29.76 -31.02 -0.94
C LYS A 21 -29.22 -32.36 -1.48
N PRO A 22 -30.01 -33.26 -2.09
CA PRO A 22 -29.49 -34.54 -2.56
C PRO A 22 -28.39 -34.39 -3.62
N PHE A 23 -28.54 -33.42 -4.53
CA PHE A 23 -27.53 -33.14 -5.55
C PHE A 23 -26.22 -32.63 -4.93
N LEU A 24 -26.29 -31.81 -3.88
CA LEU A 24 -25.10 -31.34 -3.17
C LEU A 24 -24.39 -32.47 -2.43
N GLU A 25 -25.13 -33.40 -1.81
CA GLU A 25 -24.55 -34.56 -1.13
C GLU A 25 -23.80 -35.48 -2.10
N ASP A 26 -24.37 -35.71 -3.28
CA ASP A 26 -23.73 -36.51 -4.34
C ASP A 26 -22.51 -35.80 -4.92
N LEU A 27 -22.60 -34.49 -5.20
CA LEU A 27 -21.48 -33.69 -5.69
C LEU A 27 -20.33 -33.61 -4.68
N VAL A 28 -20.64 -33.51 -3.38
CA VAL A 28 -19.63 -33.52 -2.32
C VAL A 28 -18.98 -34.90 -2.22
N LYS A 29 -19.75 -36.00 -2.28
CA LYS A 29 -19.19 -37.36 -2.31
C LYS A 29 -18.30 -37.59 -3.53
N GLU A 30 -18.67 -37.06 -4.68
CA GLU A 30 -17.89 -37.19 -5.91
C GLU A 30 -16.60 -36.36 -5.86
N LYS A 31 -16.68 -35.08 -5.46
CA LYS A 31 -15.51 -34.19 -5.36
C LYS A 31 -14.55 -34.56 -4.22
N TYR A 32 -15.07 -35.03 -3.09
CA TYR A 32 -14.27 -35.38 -1.91
C TYR A 32 -14.11 -36.89 -1.73
N SER A 33 -14.34 -37.68 -2.78
CA SER A 33 -13.97 -39.10 -2.82
C SER A 33 -12.46 -39.24 -2.57
N MET A 34 -12.09 -39.57 -1.33
CA MET A 34 -10.72 -39.87 -0.92
C MET A 34 -10.10 -40.97 -1.80
N LYS A 35 -10.93 -41.88 -2.32
CA LYS A 35 -10.52 -42.94 -3.25
C LYS A 35 -10.00 -42.37 -4.57
N ASN A 36 -10.77 -41.48 -5.20
CA ASN A 36 -10.38 -40.87 -6.48
C ASN A 36 -9.15 -39.98 -6.31
N THR A 37 -9.03 -39.28 -5.17
CA THR A 37 -7.84 -38.49 -4.85
C THR A 37 -6.62 -39.39 -4.70
N PHE A 38 -6.74 -40.53 -4.02
CA PHE A 38 -5.64 -41.47 -3.82
C PHE A 38 -5.21 -42.17 -5.11
N GLU A 39 -6.16 -42.56 -5.96
CA GLU A 39 -5.87 -43.14 -7.28
C GLU A 39 -5.14 -42.13 -8.18
N LYS A 40 -5.61 -40.87 -8.23
CA LYS A 40 -4.92 -39.79 -8.96
C LYS A 40 -3.53 -39.50 -8.40
N LEU A 41 -3.37 -39.52 -7.08
CA LEU A 41 -2.08 -39.31 -6.44
C LEU A 41 -1.11 -40.44 -6.81
N LYS A 42 -1.58 -41.69 -6.82
CA LYS A 42 -0.79 -42.87 -7.21
C LYS A 42 -0.39 -42.81 -8.68
N GLU A 43 -1.26 -42.32 -9.55
CA GLU A 43 -0.98 -42.13 -10.98
C GLU A 43 0.06 -41.02 -11.22
N GLN A 44 0.03 -39.95 -10.42
CA GLN A 44 0.97 -38.82 -10.52
C GLN A 44 2.27 -39.02 -9.72
N ALA A 45 2.27 -39.92 -8.73
CA ALA A 45 3.42 -40.20 -7.86
C ALA A 45 4.73 -40.51 -8.60
N PRO A 46 4.76 -41.31 -9.69
CA PRO A 46 5.99 -41.61 -10.42
C PRO A 46 6.59 -40.36 -11.07
N GLN A 47 5.74 -39.43 -11.50
CA GLN A 47 6.17 -38.17 -12.09
C GLN A 47 6.70 -37.24 -11.00
N LEU A 48 6.00 -37.12 -9.88
CA LEU A 48 6.43 -36.32 -8.73
C LEU A 48 7.79 -36.78 -8.17
N LEU A 49 8.03 -38.09 -8.09
CA LEU A 49 9.31 -38.65 -7.66
C LEU A 49 10.49 -38.23 -8.55
N LYS A 50 10.26 -37.97 -9.84
CA LYS A 50 11.29 -37.48 -10.76
C LYS A 50 11.64 -36.01 -10.51
N ASP A 51 10.67 -35.22 -10.03
CA ASP A 51 10.82 -33.77 -9.82
C ASP A 51 11.27 -33.43 -8.40
N ILE A 52 11.14 -34.35 -7.43
CA ILE A 52 11.60 -34.21 -6.04
C ILE A 52 13.07 -33.76 -5.90
N PRO A 53 14.04 -34.28 -6.67
CA PRO A 53 15.44 -33.89 -6.55
C PRO A 53 15.71 -32.39 -6.78
N GLU A 54 14.86 -31.72 -7.55
CA GLU A 54 15.02 -30.29 -7.85
C GLU A 54 14.44 -29.38 -6.76
N LEU A 55 13.47 -29.87 -5.97
CA LEU A 55 12.78 -29.09 -4.94
C LEU A 55 13.71 -28.51 -3.87
N PRO A 56 14.70 -29.24 -3.30
CA PRO A 56 15.65 -28.67 -2.34
C PRO A 56 16.43 -27.50 -2.93
N SER A 57 16.83 -27.59 -4.20
CA SER A 57 17.60 -26.54 -4.87
C SER A 57 16.76 -25.27 -5.08
N LEU A 58 15.47 -25.42 -5.42
CA LEU A 58 14.52 -24.31 -5.53
C LEU A 58 14.25 -23.68 -4.16
N ALA A 59 14.06 -24.48 -3.11
CA ALA A 59 13.83 -24.00 -1.76
C ALA A 59 15.05 -23.20 -1.24
N ILE A 60 16.26 -23.74 -1.40
CA ILE A 60 17.50 -23.03 -1.03
C ILE A 60 17.66 -21.75 -1.85
N SER A 61 17.34 -21.78 -3.15
CA SER A 61 17.41 -20.60 -4.02
C SER A 61 16.39 -19.53 -3.62
N ALA A 62 15.18 -19.93 -3.25
CA ALA A 62 14.16 -19.02 -2.73
C ALA A 62 14.59 -18.38 -1.40
N LEU A 63 15.15 -19.18 -0.48
CA LEU A 63 15.71 -18.68 0.78
C LEU A 63 16.85 -17.68 0.55
N LYS A 64 17.79 -17.99 -0.35
CA LYS A 64 18.87 -17.06 -0.73
C LYS A 64 18.36 -15.77 -1.37
N LYS A 65 17.30 -15.83 -2.19
CA LYS A 65 16.66 -14.63 -2.75
C LYS A 65 16.01 -13.77 -1.66
N PHE A 66 15.39 -14.42 -0.67
CA PHE A 66 14.76 -13.73 0.45
C PHE A 66 15.80 -12.99 1.31
N ASP A 67 16.96 -13.60 1.55
CA ASP A 67 18.08 -12.99 2.26
C ASP A 67 18.63 -11.76 1.52
N LYS A 68 18.86 -11.88 0.20
CA LYS A 68 19.27 -10.75 -0.65
C LYS A 68 18.24 -9.61 -0.68
N MET A 69 16.95 -9.92 -0.62
CA MET A 69 15.89 -8.91 -0.57
C MET A 69 15.93 -8.11 0.74
N LYS A 70 16.26 -8.77 1.85
CA LYS A 70 16.45 -8.11 3.16
C LYS A 70 17.63 -7.12 3.11
N ASP A 71 18.74 -7.51 2.50
CA ASP A 71 19.90 -6.60 2.33
C ASP A 71 19.56 -5.40 1.43
N LEU A 72 18.85 -5.63 0.32
CA LEU A 72 18.38 -4.55 -0.54
C LEU A 72 17.45 -3.59 0.21
N SER A 73 16.53 -4.11 1.03
CA SER A 73 15.60 -3.27 1.81
C SER A 73 16.33 -2.33 2.78
N GLY A 74 17.47 -2.75 3.34
CA GLY A 74 18.32 -1.89 4.17
C GLY A 74 18.92 -0.72 3.39
N LEU A 75 19.36 -0.95 2.15
CA LEU A 75 19.88 0.09 1.27
C LEU A 75 18.79 1.11 0.86
N TYR A 76 17.58 0.63 0.54
CA TYR A 76 16.45 1.50 0.21
C TYR A 76 15.95 2.34 1.41
N ALA A 77 15.98 1.78 2.62
CA ALA A 77 15.64 2.51 3.84
C ALA A 77 16.60 3.69 4.06
N GLN A 78 17.90 3.48 3.83
CA GLN A 78 18.92 4.52 3.97
C GLN A 78 18.77 5.64 2.92
N GLN A 79 18.42 5.29 1.68
CA GLN A 79 18.13 6.29 0.64
C GLN A 79 16.86 7.09 0.95
N THR A 80 15.81 6.44 1.44
CA THR A 80 14.54 7.09 1.77
C THR A 80 14.71 8.13 2.88
N ASP A 81 15.53 7.86 3.91
CA ASP A 81 15.82 8.82 4.98
C ASP A 81 16.47 10.12 4.44
N SER A 82 17.39 9.98 3.48
CA SER A 82 18.03 11.15 2.86
C SER A 82 17.07 11.98 1.98
N ILE A 83 16.15 11.33 1.27
CA ILE A 83 15.12 12.01 0.46
C ILE A 83 14.12 12.73 1.38
N VAL A 84 13.67 12.07 2.45
CA VAL A 84 12.73 12.67 3.42
C VAL A 84 13.36 13.87 4.13
N LYS A 85 14.64 13.78 4.52
CA LYS A 85 15.38 14.92 5.09
C LYS A 85 15.48 16.09 4.11
N GLN A 86 15.83 15.83 2.85
CA GLN A 86 15.91 16.87 1.82
C GLN A 86 14.56 17.56 1.58
N LEU A 87 13.46 16.80 1.54
CA LEU A 87 12.12 17.37 1.39
C LEU A 87 11.74 18.25 2.59
N LYS A 88 12.05 17.81 3.81
CA LYS A 88 11.76 18.57 5.03
C LYS A 88 12.56 19.87 5.10
N ASP A 89 13.85 19.81 4.77
CA ASP A 89 14.71 20.99 4.79
C ASP A 89 14.31 21.98 3.69
N ASN A 90 13.98 21.49 2.49
CA ASN A 90 13.56 22.35 1.39
C ASN A 90 12.18 22.98 1.63
N ALA A 91 11.23 22.25 2.21
CA ALA A 91 9.91 22.78 2.54
C ALA A 91 9.99 23.93 3.56
N ASN A 92 10.83 23.77 4.59
CA ASN A 92 11.06 24.85 5.56
C ASN A 92 11.71 26.07 4.90
N LYS A 93 12.72 25.88 4.04
CA LYS A 93 13.41 26.96 3.31
C LYS A 93 12.49 27.71 2.35
N GLN A 94 11.60 26.99 1.67
CA GLN A 94 10.66 27.60 0.74
C GLN A 94 9.58 28.40 1.47
N THR A 95 9.08 27.86 2.58
CA THR A 95 8.06 28.54 3.40
C THR A 95 8.59 29.87 3.94
N SER A 96 9.82 29.90 4.43
CA SER A 96 10.47 31.13 4.91
C SER A 96 10.79 32.15 3.84
N ALA A 97 11.19 31.72 2.64
CA ALA A 97 11.36 32.63 1.52
C ALA A 97 10.03 33.30 1.11
N ILE A 98 8.92 32.54 1.09
CA ILE A 98 7.58 33.06 0.79
C ILE A 98 7.15 34.09 1.85
N PHE A 99 7.27 33.74 3.13
CA PHE A 99 6.92 34.67 4.22
C PHE A 99 7.77 35.94 4.18
N ALA A 100 9.09 35.84 4.00
CA ALA A 100 9.95 37.01 3.90
C ALA A 100 9.58 37.90 2.69
N GLY A 101 9.32 37.30 1.52
CA GLY A 101 8.88 38.04 0.33
C GLY A 101 7.55 38.77 0.53
N ALA A 102 6.56 38.09 1.12
CA ALA A 102 5.27 38.70 1.46
C ALA A 102 5.44 39.89 2.43
N LEU A 103 6.32 39.75 3.41
CA LEU A 103 6.61 40.78 4.41
C LEU A 103 7.29 42.02 3.81
N VAL A 104 8.17 41.83 2.81
CA VAL A 104 8.81 42.92 2.06
C VAL A 104 7.79 43.70 1.24
N ILE A 105 6.88 42.99 0.56
CA ILE A 105 5.79 43.63 -0.19
C ILE A 105 4.88 44.43 0.74
N LEU A 106 4.46 43.85 1.87
CA LEU A 106 3.67 44.53 2.90
C LEU A 106 4.38 45.76 3.47
N SER A 107 5.69 45.67 3.74
CA SER A 107 6.50 46.80 4.19
C SER A 107 6.50 47.95 3.19
N GLY A 108 6.63 47.65 1.88
CA GLY A 108 6.60 48.66 0.82
C GLY A 108 5.25 49.39 0.73
N VAL A 109 4.14 48.64 0.85
CA VAL A 109 2.78 49.22 0.83
C VAL A 109 2.50 50.06 2.09
N LEU A 110 3.00 49.66 3.25
CA LEU A 110 2.81 50.43 4.48
C LEU A 110 3.66 51.71 4.52
N ALA A 111 4.83 51.70 3.88
CA ALA A 111 5.69 52.88 3.80
C ALA A 111 5.04 54.05 3.04
N THR A 112 4.10 53.78 2.12
CA THR A 112 3.40 54.83 1.38
C THR A 112 2.20 55.41 2.15
N ASN A 113 1.73 54.78 3.24
CA ASN A 113 0.48 55.13 3.93
C ASN A 113 0.66 55.68 5.36
N ALA A 114 1.65 56.56 5.56
CA ALA A 114 1.97 57.24 6.85
C ALA A 114 2.19 56.33 8.08
N LEU A 115 2.34 55.02 7.89
CA LEU A 115 2.59 54.01 8.92
C LEU A 115 4.05 53.52 8.87
N TRP A 116 4.99 54.46 8.80
CA TRP A 116 6.45 54.28 8.73
C TRP A 116 7.03 53.40 9.85
N LEU A 117 6.44 53.41 11.04
CA LEU A 117 6.88 52.54 12.15
C LEU A 117 6.54 51.06 11.90
N ALA A 118 5.38 50.79 11.28
CA ALA A 118 4.95 49.43 10.97
C ALA A 118 5.77 48.82 9.82
N SER A 119 6.20 49.63 8.84
CA SER A 119 7.08 49.15 7.76
C SER A 119 8.45 48.73 8.29
N GLY A 120 9.04 49.47 9.22
CA GLY A 120 10.33 49.12 9.84
C GLY A 120 10.29 47.78 10.60
N ILE A 121 9.24 47.55 11.39
CA ILE A 121 9.06 46.30 12.15
C ILE A 121 8.85 45.11 11.19
N SER A 122 8.06 45.30 10.14
CA SER A 122 7.82 44.29 9.10
C SER A 122 9.13 43.92 8.39
N ALA A 123 9.92 44.89 7.94
CA ALA A 123 11.20 44.60 7.28
C ALA A 123 12.18 43.81 8.18
N ALA A 124 12.26 44.18 9.48
CA ALA A 124 13.14 43.50 10.43
C ALA A 124 12.75 42.03 10.66
N VAL A 125 11.45 41.75 10.82
CA VAL A 125 10.95 40.37 10.99
C VAL A 125 11.23 39.52 9.75
N GLY A 126 11.14 40.09 8.55
CA GLY A 126 11.40 39.40 7.30
C GLY A 126 12.85 39.00 7.15
N LEU A 127 13.77 39.90 7.53
CA LEU A 127 15.21 39.62 7.53
C LEU A 127 15.59 38.53 8.54
N VAL A 128 15.01 38.54 9.74
CA VAL A 128 15.24 37.48 10.73
C VAL A 128 14.75 36.13 10.23
N PHE A 129 13.58 36.08 9.58
CA PHE A 129 13.04 34.85 9.01
C PHE A 129 13.89 34.32 7.84
N TRP A 130 14.45 35.23 7.02
CA TRP A 130 15.35 34.88 5.93
C TRP A 130 16.72 34.38 6.41
N ILE A 131 17.29 34.99 7.45
CA ILE A 131 18.57 34.55 8.04
C ILE A 131 18.44 33.19 8.69
N LYS A 132 17.34 32.92 9.40
CA LYS A 132 17.08 31.62 10.03
C LYS A 132 16.77 30.50 9.03
N SER A 133 16.34 30.87 7.82
CA SER A 133 16.07 29.96 6.71
C SER A 133 17.32 29.46 5.99
N ARG A 134 18.43 30.18 6.06
CA ARG A 134 19.62 29.86 5.28
C ARG A 134 20.36 28.66 5.89
#